data_AF-A1BGQ0-F1
#
_entry.id   AF-A1BGQ0-F1
#
_cell.length_a   1.000
_cell.length_b   1.000
_cell.length_c   1.000
_cell.angle_alpha   90.00
_cell.angle_beta   90.00
_cell.angle_gamma   90.00
#
_symmetry.space_group_name_H-M   'P 1'
#
loop_
_entity.id
_entity.type
_entity.pdbx_description
1 polymer ?
#
loop_
_entity_poly.entity_id
_entity_poly.type
_entity_poly.pdbx_seq_one_letter_code
_entity_poly.pdbx_strand_id
1 'polypeptide(L)'
;MEVKMNSSPALRGMCFRLFLLFMITVGAGCAKTEAPAPEAYQLPEASPAAEQTPEAPQGPQAPSKTANVMPNFEWPPPEASAEEVIPDVFLRKSGKDSVLFRDVDHILTSALDRCGYSDCSYYAVPGGFAVVTRIEQINSDGTPKPGDSRWSVKTPPISPFSDFPQYLKVLFKGNPGYYRVIVFIFTPYGFTQGAKGPSREVVEGWFSGGFNVLPEEAGALLYTKAHRCTALIYEFKKTAKQATLIIPGSITGKAHLERSRLWSVLQR
;
A
#
# COMPACT_ATOMS: atom_id res chain seq x y z
N MET A 1 -43.74 47.94 -10.18
CA MET A 1 -44.30 46.72 -9.56
C MET A 1 -43.10 45.83 -9.24
N GLU A 2 -42.34 46.02 -8.16
CA GLU A 2 -42.71 45.98 -6.72
C GLU A 2 -43.64 44.82 -6.36
N VAL A 3 -43.45 43.99 -5.32
CA VAL A 3 -42.39 43.56 -4.37
C VAL A 3 -43.02 42.40 -3.57
N LYS A 4 -42.18 41.52 -2.99
CA LYS A 4 -42.34 40.65 -1.77
C LYS A 4 -41.91 39.21 -2.10
N MET A 5 -40.77 38.68 -1.66
CA MET A 5 -40.09 38.69 -0.35
C MET A 5 -40.96 38.18 0.81
N ASN A 6 -40.66 36.94 1.25
CA ASN A 6 -40.64 36.39 2.61
C ASN A 6 -40.88 34.87 2.56
N SER A 7 -40.34 34.00 3.40
CA SER A 7 -39.39 34.11 4.51
C SER A 7 -39.16 32.68 5.02
N SER A 8 -37.91 32.30 5.27
CA SER A 8 -37.57 31.23 6.22
C SER A 8 -37.80 31.76 7.65
N PRO A 9 -37.95 30.91 8.69
CA PRO A 9 -36.76 30.68 9.52
C PRO A 9 -36.66 29.35 10.30
N ALA A 10 -35.39 29.08 10.64
CA ALA A 10 -34.83 28.61 11.93
C ALA A 10 -35.06 27.17 12.42
N LEU A 11 -34.01 26.37 12.70
CA LEU A 11 -32.91 26.44 13.69
C LEU A 11 -33.28 25.77 15.03
N ARG A 12 -32.50 24.74 15.43
CA ARG A 12 -31.85 24.54 16.75
C ARG A 12 -31.85 23.07 17.18
N GLY A 13 -30.68 22.61 17.65
CA GLY A 13 -30.56 21.34 18.36
C GLY A 13 -29.14 20.83 18.52
N MET A 14 -28.24 21.65 19.09
CA MET A 14 -26.89 21.27 19.50
C MET A 14 -26.86 21.28 21.03
N CYS A 15 -26.62 20.15 21.68
CA CYS A 15 -26.32 20.02 23.12
C CYS A 15 -25.44 18.77 23.29
N PHE A 16 -24.14 18.93 23.54
CA PHE A 16 -23.46 19.07 24.83
C PHE A 16 -23.04 17.72 25.44
N ARG A 17 -21.73 17.65 25.68
CA ARG A 17 -20.95 16.56 26.29
C ARG A 17 -21.46 16.22 27.68
N LEU A 18 -21.36 14.94 28.08
CA LEU A 18 -21.15 14.59 29.48
C LEU A 18 -20.09 13.49 29.62
N PHE A 19 -19.07 13.84 30.39
CA PHE A 19 -18.08 12.97 31.02
C PHE A 19 -18.77 11.89 31.85
N LEU A 20 -18.25 10.66 31.85
CA LEU A 20 -18.28 9.85 33.07
C LEU A 20 -16.96 9.09 33.23
N LEU A 21 -16.28 9.48 34.30
CA LEU A 21 -15.12 8.86 34.93
C LEU A 21 -15.62 7.59 35.64
N PHE A 22 -15.00 6.43 35.40
CA PHE A 22 -15.12 5.29 36.30
C PHE A 22 -13.72 4.83 36.70
N MET A 23 -13.31 5.27 37.89
CA MET A 23 -12.27 4.63 38.70
C MET A 23 -12.86 3.34 39.27
N ILE A 24 -12.26 2.20 38.96
CA ILE A 24 -12.43 0.97 39.75
C ILE A 24 -11.05 0.51 40.19
N THR A 25 -10.74 0.79 41.45
CA THR A 25 -9.72 0.13 42.25
C THR A 25 -10.34 -1.09 42.94
N VAL A 26 -9.82 -2.28 42.64
CA VAL A 26 -9.87 -3.52 43.44
C VAL A 26 -8.59 -4.27 43.02
N GLY A 27 -7.72 -4.83 43.84
CA GLY A 27 -7.75 -5.24 45.24
C GLY A 27 -6.99 -6.58 45.32
N ALA A 28 -5.90 -6.60 46.11
CA ALA A 28 -5.22 -7.73 46.77
C ALA A 28 -5.15 -9.13 46.10
N GLY A 29 -3.94 -9.71 46.06
CA GLY A 29 -3.81 -11.16 45.81
C GLY A 29 -2.40 -11.75 45.81
N CYS A 30 -1.95 -12.16 47.00
CA CYS A 30 -1.09 -13.31 47.32
C CYS A 30 0.32 -13.47 46.71
N ALA A 31 1.29 -13.45 47.63
CA ALA A 31 2.65 -13.93 47.50
C ALA A 31 2.73 -15.44 47.19
N LYS A 32 3.78 -15.84 46.46
CA LYS A 32 4.34 -17.20 46.52
C LYS A 32 5.85 -17.13 46.71
N THR A 33 6.24 -17.56 47.90
CA THR A 33 7.57 -17.95 48.34
C THR A 33 7.88 -19.33 47.78
N GLU A 34 9.04 -19.54 47.17
CA GLU A 34 9.61 -20.88 47.04
C GLU A 34 11.14 -20.79 47.14
N ALA A 35 11.67 -21.45 48.15
CA ALA A 35 13.08 -21.56 48.51
C ALA A 35 13.35 -23.08 48.73
N PRO A 36 14.62 -23.52 48.78
CA PRO A 36 15.14 -24.56 47.90
C PRO A 36 15.29 -25.93 48.57
N ALA A 37 15.66 -26.95 47.80
CA ALA A 37 16.06 -28.28 48.29
C ALA A 37 17.07 -28.93 47.30
N PRO A 38 17.83 -29.98 47.68
CA PRO A 38 19.20 -29.82 48.17
C PRO A 38 20.25 -30.69 47.44
N GLU A 39 21.51 -30.49 47.86
CA GLU A 39 22.76 -31.18 47.52
C GLU A 39 22.72 -32.72 47.52
N ALA A 40 23.59 -33.32 46.69
CA ALA A 40 24.41 -34.48 47.09
C ALA A 40 25.44 -34.96 46.03
N TYR A 41 26.73 -34.78 46.36
CA TYR A 41 27.86 -35.72 46.24
C TYR A 41 28.58 -36.07 44.90
N GLN A 42 29.78 -35.47 44.79
CA GLN A 42 31.13 -36.07 44.61
C GLN A 42 31.60 -36.83 43.33
N LEU A 43 32.70 -36.29 42.77
CA LEU A 43 33.78 -36.84 41.90
C LEU A 43 34.45 -38.12 42.48
N PRO A 44 35.08 -39.03 41.68
CA PRO A 44 36.23 -38.69 40.81
C PRO A 44 36.40 -39.44 39.46
N GLU A 45 37.38 -38.90 38.71
CA GLU A 45 38.10 -39.29 37.48
C GLU A 45 37.97 -40.70 36.90
N ALA A 46 37.80 -40.76 35.56
CA ALA A 46 38.61 -41.61 34.68
C ALA A 46 38.54 -41.10 33.22
N SER A 47 39.68 -40.65 32.70
CA SER A 47 39.92 -40.49 31.26
C SER A 47 40.16 -41.85 30.62
N PRO A 48 39.57 -42.12 29.46
CA PRO A 48 40.43 -42.52 28.35
C PRO A 48 40.08 -41.80 27.03
N ALA A 49 41.14 -41.54 26.29
CA ALA A 49 41.20 -40.96 24.96
C ALA A 49 40.01 -41.30 24.06
N ALA A 50 39.23 -40.28 23.70
CA ALA A 50 38.29 -40.35 22.59
C ALA A 50 39.07 -40.24 21.27
N GLU A 51 39.01 -41.34 20.54
CA GLU A 51 39.44 -41.53 19.17
C GLU A 51 38.78 -40.49 18.26
N GLN A 52 39.58 -39.55 17.75
CA GLN A 52 39.15 -38.55 16.78
C GLN A 52 38.76 -39.27 15.48
N THR A 53 37.47 -39.46 15.28
CA THR A 53 36.90 -39.83 13.99
C THR A 53 37.11 -38.65 13.03
N PRO A 54 37.76 -38.82 11.86
CA PRO A 54 37.89 -37.75 10.89
C PRO A 54 36.51 -37.31 10.39
N GLU A 55 36.18 -36.05 10.66
CA GLU A 55 35.00 -35.35 10.15
C GLU A 55 35.01 -35.39 8.62
N ALA A 56 33.99 -36.00 8.03
CA ALA A 56 33.81 -36.03 6.58
C ALA A 56 33.72 -34.58 6.04
N PRO A 57 34.33 -34.26 4.88
CA PRO A 57 34.28 -32.91 4.33
C PRO A 57 32.82 -32.48 4.11
N GLN A 58 32.40 -31.45 4.83
CA GLN A 58 31.15 -30.77 4.57
C GLN A 58 31.20 -30.24 3.13
N GLY A 59 30.39 -30.85 2.26
CA GLY A 59 30.24 -30.40 0.88
C GLY A 59 29.80 -28.94 0.83
N PRO A 60 30.01 -28.23 -0.30
CA PRO A 60 29.65 -26.82 -0.42
C PRO A 60 28.20 -26.60 0.00
N GLN A 61 27.99 -25.92 1.13
CA GLN A 61 26.67 -25.44 1.50
C GLN A 61 26.22 -24.49 0.39
N ALA A 62 25.18 -24.90 -0.35
CA ALA A 62 24.55 -24.04 -1.32
C ALA A 62 24.19 -22.71 -0.63
N PRO A 63 24.50 -21.55 -1.25
CA PRO A 63 24.15 -20.27 -0.64
C PRO A 63 22.65 -20.24 -0.38
N SER A 64 22.26 -20.11 0.89
CA SER A 64 20.89 -19.83 1.28
C SER A 64 20.47 -18.55 0.57
N LYS A 65 19.62 -18.68 -0.45
CA LYS A 65 18.95 -17.54 -1.08
C LYS A 65 18.19 -16.83 0.04
N THR A 66 18.70 -15.70 0.51
CA THR A 66 17.89 -14.74 1.27
C THR A 66 16.77 -14.27 0.35
N ALA A 67 15.61 -14.91 0.46
CA ALA A 67 14.41 -14.50 -0.25
C ALA A 67 14.11 -13.05 0.16
N ASN A 68 14.16 -12.15 -0.80
CA ASN A 68 13.87 -10.74 -0.56
C ASN A 68 12.37 -10.62 -0.32
N VAL A 69 11.96 -10.48 0.94
CA VAL A 69 10.55 -10.46 1.34
C VAL A 69 9.94 -9.13 0.92
N MET A 70 8.88 -9.17 0.12
CA MET A 70 8.15 -7.98 -0.32
C MET A 70 7.64 -7.20 0.91
N PRO A 71 7.86 -5.86 0.97
CA PRO A 71 7.40 -5.06 2.09
C PRO A 71 5.88 -5.02 2.16
N ASN A 72 5.34 -4.91 3.37
CA ASN A 72 3.90 -4.77 3.57
C ASN A 72 3.43 -3.37 3.18
N PHE A 73 2.26 -3.31 2.54
CA PHE A 73 1.49 -2.07 2.41
C PHE A 73 0.84 -1.74 3.74
N GLU A 74 0.61 -0.45 4.02
CA GLU A 74 -0.09 -0.03 5.22
C GLU A 74 -1.52 -0.60 5.25
N TRP A 75 -1.91 -1.18 6.39
CA TRP A 75 -3.20 -1.86 6.53
C TRP A 75 -3.90 -1.54 7.87
N PRO A 76 -5.19 -1.16 7.87
CA PRO A 76 -6.03 -0.89 6.70
C PRO A 76 -5.45 0.24 5.84
N PRO A 77 -5.70 0.23 4.52
CA PRO A 77 -5.17 1.28 3.64
C PRO A 77 -5.63 2.66 4.12
N PRO A 78 -4.79 3.70 4.02
CA PRO A 78 -5.19 5.07 4.36
C PRO A 78 -6.43 5.54 3.60
N GLU A 79 -7.13 6.55 4.13
CA GLU A 79 -8.32 7.10 3.48
C GLU A 79 -7.99 7.67 2.10
N ALA A 80 -8.61 7.10 1.08
CA ALA A 80 -8.51 7.47 -0.31
C ALA A 80 -9.56 8.52 -0.66
N SER A 81 -9.26 9.34 -1.66
CA SER A 81 -10.18 10.32 -2.22
C SER A 81 -11.38 9.67 -2.89
N ALA A 82 -11.15 8.54 -3.56
CA ALA A 82 -12.17 7.71 -4.18
C ALA A 82 -11.68 6.27 -4.31
N GLU A 83 -12.60 5.33 -4.53
CA GLU A 83 -12.27 3.94 -4.84
C GLU A 83 -13.14 3.43 -5.99
N GLU A 84 -12.68 2.38 -6.65
CA GLU A 84 -13.42 1.66 -7.67
C GLU A 84 -13.04 0.17 -7.68
N VAL A 85 -14.03 -0.72 -7.73
CA VAL A 85 -13.78 -2.15 -7.91
C VAL A 85 -13.67 -2.44 -9.40
N ILE A 86 -12.51 -2.95 -9.82
CA ILE A 86 -12.28 -3.34 -11.21
C ILE A 86 -13.06 -4.63 -11.50
N PRO A 87 -13.92 -4.66 -12.55
CA PRO A 87 -14.61 -5.86 -12.96
C PRO A 87 -13.64 -7.02 -13.21
N ASP A 88 -13.86 -8.16 -12.57
CA ASP A 88 -12.98 -9.34 -12.66
C ASP A 88 -12.84 -9.87 -14.11
N VAL A 89 -13.86 -9.64 -14.94
CA VAL A 89 -13.83 -9.93 -16.38
C VAL A 89 -12.75 -9.15 -17.16
N PHE A 90 -12.24 -8.04 -16.62
CA PHE A 90 -11.13 -7.28 -17.23
C PHE A 90 -9.77 -7.92 -16.90
N LEU A 91 -9.69 -8.71 -15.83
CA LEU A 91 -8.46 -9.27 -15.30
C LEU A 91 -8.35 -10.78 -15.56
N ARG A 92 -9.45 -11.44 -15.93
CA ARG A 92 -9.45 -12.84 -16.36
C ARG A 92 -9.64 -12.96 -17.86
N LYS A 93 -8.57 -13.35 -18.56
CA LYS A 93 -8.70 -13.81 -19.94
C LYS A 93 -9.49 -15.13 -19.97
N SER A 94 -10.51 -15.20 -20.82
CA SER A 94 -11.33 -16.41 -20.99
C SER A 94 -10.48 -17.61 -21.42
N GLY A 95 -10.76 -18.79 -20.87
CA GLY A 95 -10.15 -20.06 -21.30
C GLY A 95 -8.91 -20.52 -20.52
N LYS A 96 -8.51 -19.83 -19.44
CA LYS A 96 -7.52 -20.36 -18.48
C LYS A 96 -8.23 -20.91 -17.24
N ASP A 97 -7.98 -22.18 -16.92
CA ASP A 97 -8.52 -22.84 -15.72
C ASP A 97 -7.86 -22.35 -14.42
N SER A 98 -6.60 -21.91 -14.50
CA SER A 98 -5.86 -21.31 -13.39
C SER A 98 -5.28 -19.96 -13.80
N VAL A 99 -5.60 -18.92 -13.03
CA VAL A 99 -5.01 -17.58 -13.16
C VAL A 99 -4.08 -17.37 -11.97
N LEU A 100 -2.87 -16.90 -12.23
CA LEU A 100 -1.87 -16.59 -11.19
C LEU A 100 -1.78 -15.08 -10.96
N PHE A 101 -1.15 -14.66 -9.87
CA PHE A 101 -0.90 -13.23 -9.61
C PHE A 101 -0.08 -12.58 -10.73
N ARG A 102 0.92 -13.27 -11.27
CA ARG A 102 1.68 -12.77 -12.44
C ARG A 102 0.81 -12.56 -13.67
N ASP A 103 -0.27 -13.33 -13.86
CA ASP A 103 -1.14 -13.18 -15.04
C ASP A 103 -1.96 -11.89 -14.95
N VAL A 104 -2.54 -11.59 -13.77
CA VAL A 104 -3.31 -10.36 -13.57
C VAL A 104 -2.41 -9.13 -13.48
N ASP A 105 -1.21 -9.29 -12.92
CA ASP A 105 -0.18 -8.26 -12.91
C ASP A 105 0.25 -7.89 -14.34
N HIS A 106 0.51 -8.87 -15.22
CA HIS A 106 0.83 -8.62 -16.62
C HIS A 106 -0.29 -7.85 -17.36
N ILE A 107 -1.55 -8.12 -17.05
CA ILE A 107 -2.69 -7.38 -17.62
C ILE A 107 -2.68 -5.93 -17.12
N LEU A 108 -2.52 -5.72 -15.81
CA LEU A 108 -2.49 -4.40 -15.22
C LEU A 108 -1.29 -3.57 -15.73
N THR A 109 -0.09 -4.13 -15.70
CA THR A 109 1.14 -3.46 -16.14
C THR A 109 1.12 -3.15 -17.63
N SER A 110 0.60 -4.05 -18.48
CA SER A 110 0.37 -3.75 -19.90
C SER A 110 -0.62 -2.59 -20.09
N ALA A 111 -1.66 -2.50 -19.26
CA ALA A 111 -2.61 -1.40 -19.31
C ALA A 111 -2.00 -0.07 -18.85
N LEU A 112 -1.20 -0.11 -17.77
CA LEU A 112 -0.43 1.00 -17.25
C LEU A 112 0.53 1.56 -18.30
N ASP A 113 1.32 0.69 -18.94
CA ASP A 113 2.28 1.06 -20.00
C ASP A 113 1.58 1.73 -21.20
N ARG A 114 0.47 1.14 -21.68
CA ARG A 114 -0.36 1.73 -22.76
C ARG A 114 -1.00 3.06 -22.39
N CYS A 115 -1.09 3.37 -21.09
CA CYS A 115 -1.54 4.65 -20.57
C CYS A 115 -0.37 5.56 -20.17
N GLY A 116 0.88 5.17 -20.40
CA GLY A 116 2.09 5.95 -20.17
C GLY A 116 2.66 5.90 -18.75
N TYR A 117 2.13 5.02 -17.88
CA TYR A 117 2.72 4.80 -16.55
C TYR A 117 3.90 3.85 -16.70
N SER A 118 5.11 4.39 -16.58
CA SER A 118 6.38 3.66 -16.70
C SER A 118 6.85 2.99 -15.40
N ASP A 119 6.41 3.53 -14.26
CA ASP A 119 6.95 3.17 -12.95
C ASP A 119 5.83 2.79 -11.99
N CYS A 120 6.06 1.69 -11.27
CA CYS A 120 5.19 1.22 -10.20
C CYS A 120 6.01 0.57 -9.07
N SER A 121 5.38 0.47 -7.91
CA SER A 121 5.96 -0.13 -6.71
C SER A 121 5.04 -1.22 -6.16
N TYR A 122 5.62 -2.38 -5.82
CA TYR A 122 4.90 -3.56 -5.35
C TYR A 122 5.02 -3.74 -3.84
N TYR A 123 3.90 -4.10 -3.23
CA TYR A 123 3.78 -4.35 -1.80
C TYR A 123 2.93 -5.59 -1.51
N ALA A 124 3.18 -6.25 -0.39
CA ALA A 124 2.34 -7.30 0.14
C ALA A 124 1.10 -6.71 0.82
N VAL A 125 -0.06 -7.33 0.63
CA VAL A 125 -1.29 -7.08 1.41
C VAL A 125 -1.83 -8.41 1.93
N PRO A 126 -2.80 -8.42 2.86
CA PRO A 126 -3.40 -9.66 3.31
C PRO A 126 -3.92 -10.50 2.14
N GLY A 127 -3.35 -11.70 1.96
CA GLY A 127 -3.74 -12.66 0.94
C GLY A 127 -3.48 -12.22 -0.50
N GLY A 128 -2.64 -11.21 -0.75
CA GLY A 128 -2.37 -10.75 -2.10
C GLY A 128 -1.28 -9.68 -2.21
N PHE A 129 -1.41 -8.80 -3.20
CA PHE A 129 -0.42 -7.76 -3.47
C PHE A 129 -1.08 -6.44 -3.87
N ALA A 130 -0.33 -5.35 -3.71
CA ALA A 130 -0.70 -4.02 -4.17
C ALA A 130 0.31 -3.47 -5.18
N VAL A 131 -0.18 -2.70 -6.14
CA VAL A 131 0.62 -1.98 -7.14
C VAL A 131 0.33 -0.50 -7.00
N VAL A 132 1.34 0.27 -6.62
CA VAL A 132 1.29 1.74 -6.52
C VAL A 132 1.83 2.34 -7.83
N THR A 133 1.03 3.16 -8.52
CA THR A 133 1.52 3.90 -9.69
C THR A 133 2.38 5.07 -9.27
N ARG A 134 3.32 5.52 -10.11
CA ARG A 134 3.95 6.85 -9.97
C ARG A 134 2.92 8.00 -9.80
N ILE A 135 3.37 9.11 -9.21
CA ILE A 135 2.58 10.35 -9.14
C ILE A 135 2.30 10.88 -10.54
N GLU A 136 1.05 11.21 -10.80
CA GLU A 136 0.56 11.81 -12.03
C GLU A 136 -0.03 13.20 -11.79
N GLN A 137 0.34 14.17 -12.61
CA GLN A 137 -0.30 15.49 -12.64
C GLN A 137 -1.52 15.48 -13.56
N ILE A 138 -2.63 16.00 -13.05
CA ILE A 138 -3.93 16.02 -13.71
C ILE A 138 -4.48 17.46 -13.80
N ASN A 139 -5.41 17.66 -14.73
CA ASN A 139 -6.31 18.81 -14.74
C ASN A 139 -7.39 18.64 -13.66
N SER A 140 -8.12 19.72 -13.37
CA SER A 140 -9.22 19.70 -12.39
C SER A 140 -10.39 18.80 -12.78
N ASP A 141 -10.44 18.34 -14.04
CA ASP A 141 -11.46 17.40 -14.53
C ASP A 141 -10.98 15.93 -14.54
N GLY A 142 -9.81 15.65 -13.95
CA GLY A 142 -9.21 14.32 -13.87
C GLY A 142 -8.45 13.87 -15.11
N THR A 143 -8.43 14.66 -16.19
CA THR A 143 -7.62 14.33 -17.38
C THR A 143 -6.13 14.52 -17.08
N PRO A 144 -5.25 13.63 -17.58
CA PRO A 144 -3.81 13.82 -17.45
C PRO A 144 -3.33 15.12 -18.09
N LYS A 145 -2.34 15.77 -17.48
CA LYS A 145 -1.58 16.81 -18.18
C LYS A 145 -0.85 16.20 -19.41
N PRO A 146 -0.59 16.97 -20.47
CA PRO A 146 0.09 16.45 -21.66
C PRO A 146 1.62 16.35 -21.49
N GLY A 147 2.23 15.41 -22.21
CA GLY A 147 3.68 15.26 -22.32
C GLY A 147 4.38 15.14 -20.96
N ASP A 148 5.57 15.72 -20.86
CA ASP A 148 6.39 15.65 -19.64
C ASP A 148 5.76 16.37 -18.46
N SER A 149 4.84 17.31 -18.68
CA SER A 149 4.14 18.00 -17.59
C SER A 149 3.19 17.08 -16.81
N ARG A 150 2.81 15.94 -17.38
CA ARG A 150 2.08 14.86 -16.70
C ARG A 150 2.86 14.26 -15.54
N TRP A 151 4.16 14.25 -15.71
CA TRP A 151 5.10 13.49 -14.91
C TRP A 151 6.02 14.53 -14.32
N SER A 152 5.66 15.08 -13.17
CA SER A 152 6.24 16.34 -12.67
C SER A 152 7.73 16.30 -12.29
N VAL A 153 8.51 15.35 -12.83
CA VAL A 153 9.97 15.31 -12.80
C VAL A 153 10.52 14.78 -14.14
N LYS A 154 11.30 15.61 -14.85
CA LYS A 154 12.36 15.13 -15.77
C LYS A 154 13.62 14.94 -14.96
N THR A 155 14.23 13.75 -14.91
CA THR A 155 15.63 13.62 -14.52
C THR A 155 16.33 12.39 -15.14
N PRO A 156 17.68 12.43 -15.26
CA PRO A 156 18.53 11.45 -15.94
C PRO A 156 18.51 10.05 -15.30
N PRO A 157 19.12 9.01 -15.90
CA PRO A 157 19.00 7.63 -15.43
C PRO A 157 19.48 7.50 -13.97
N ILE A 158 18.59 7.03 -13.10
CA ILE A 158 18.79 6.98 -11.65
C ILE A 158 19.36 5.62 -11.25
N SER A 159 20.44 5.61 -10.47
CA SER A 159 20.99 4.42 -9.81
C SER A 159 20.07 3.99 -8.65
N PRO A 160 19.78 2.69 -8.47
CA PRO A 160 18.62 2.21 -7.72
C PRO A 160 18.57 2.48 -6.20
N PHE A 161 19.56 3.13 -5.56
CA PHE A 161 19.59 3.18 -4.08
C PHE A 161 20.01 4.51 -3.42
N SER A 162 20.27 5.61 -4.14
CA SER A 162 20.87 6.81 -3.49
C SER A 162 20.15 8.15 -3.67
N ASP A 163 19.35 8.34 -4.73
CA ASP A 163 18.77 9.66 -5.06
C ASP A 163 17.24 9.74 -4.90
N PHE A 164 16.63 8.70 -4.36
CA PHE A 164 15.18 8.55 -4.30
C PHE A 164 14.45 9.57 -3.38
N PRO A 165 14.98 9.94 -2.20
CA PRO A 165 14.41 11.04 -1.40
C PRO A 165 14.49 12.40 -2.10
N GLN A 166 15.46 12.59 -3.02
CA GLN A 166 15.59 13.79 -3.84
C GLN A 166 14.48 13.82 -4.91
N TYR A 167 14.17 12.67 -5.54
CA TYR A 167 13.06 12.49 -6.50
C TYR A 167 11.71 12.92 -5.90
N LEU A 168 11.40 12.48 -4.68
CA LEU A 168 10.21 12.92 -3.93
C LEU A 168 10.23 14.41 -3.59
N LYS A 169 11.35 14.94 -3.08
CA LYS A 169 11.45 16.39 -2.82
C LYS A 169 11.20 17.21 -4.06
N VAL A 170 11.60 16.75 -5.26
CA VAL A 170 11.32 17.41 -6.54
C VAL A 170 9.86 17.24 -6.95
N LEU A 171 9.26 16.05 -6.80
CA LEU A 171 7.83 15.82 -6.99
C LEU A 171 6.97 16.76 -6.13
N PHE A 172 7.32 16.93 -4.86
CA PHE A 172 6.63 17.83 -3.92
C PHE A 172 7.05 19.31 -4.02
N LYS A 173 8.09 19.62 -4.81
CA LYS A 173 8.41 20.97 -5.33
C LYS A 173 7.82 21.23 -6.72
N GLY A 174 7.08 20.26 -7.27
CA GLY A 174 6.42 20.35 -8.57
C GLY A 174 5.44 21.51 -8.67
N ASN A 175 5.03 21.80 -9.91
CA ASN A 175 4.15 22.93 -10.22
C ASN A 175 2.83 22.86 -9.42
N PRO A 176 2.28 23.99 -8.95
CA PRO A 176 0.94 24.01 -8.37
C PRO A 176 -0.07 23.35 -9.32
N GLY A 177 -1.02 22.59 -8.77
CA GLY A 177 -1.99 21.85 -9.58
C GLY A 177 -2.62 20.68 -8.84
N TYR A 178 -3.25 19.80 -9.60
CA TYR A 178 -3.88 18.59 -9.11
C TYR A 178 -3.03 17.38 -9.48
N TYR A 179 -3.00 16.42 -8.57
CA TYR A 179 -2.17 15.24 -8.68
C TYR A 179 -2.97 14.01 -8.24
N ARG A 180 -2.61 12.85 -8.76
CA ARG A 180 -3.13 11.58 -8.25
C ARG A 180 -2.07 10.49 -8.16
N VAL A 181 -2.34 9.57 -7.25
CA VAL A 181 -1.70 8.25 -7.15
C VAL A 181 -2.81 7.22 -7.17
N ILE A 182 -2.61 6.13 -7.91
CA ILE A 182 -3.56 5.03 -7.96
C ILE A 182 -2.88 3.81 -7.35
N VAL A 183 -3.54 3.18 -6.37
CA VAL A 183 -3.10 1.94 -5.74
C VAL A 183 -4.07 0.85 -6.11
N PHE A 184 -3.62 -0.15 -6.86
CA PHE A 184 -4.41 -1.33 -7.18
C PHE A 184 -4.16 -2.41 -6.14
N ILE A 185 -5.19 -2.79 -5.39
CA ILE A 185 -5.11 -3.82 -4.35
C ILE A 185 -5.78 -5.09 -4.86
N PHE A 186 -5.02 -6.18 -4.95
CA PHE A 186 -5.50 -7.52 -5.28
C PHE A 186 -5.58 -8.33 -4.00
N THR A 187 -6.78 -8.64 -3.51
CA THR A 187 -6.98 -9.39 -2.26
C THR A 187 -8.31 -10.14 -2.26
N PRO A 188 -8.42 -11.31 -1.59
CA PRO A 188 -9.70 -11.99 -1.39
C PRO A 188 -10.50 -11.43 -0.21
N TYR A 189 -9.95 -10.49 0.55
CA TYR A 189 -10.57 -9.96 1.76
C TYR A 189 -11.23 -8.61 1.51
N GLY A 190 -12.45 -8.43 2.03
CA GLY A 190 -13.03 -7.10 2.18
C GLY A 190 -12.21 -6.29 3.20
N PHE A 191 -12.12 -4.98 2.98
CA PHE A 191 -11.39 -4.09 3.89
C PHE A 191 -12.11 -2.75 4.01
N THR A 192 -11.90 -2.10 5.16
CA THR A 192 -12.21 -0.68 5.33
C THR A 192 -10.93 0.13 5.16
N GLN A 193 -11.07 1.43 4.96
CA GLN A 193 -9.93 2.35 4.95
C GLN A 193 -9.73 2.95 6.35
N GLY A 194 -8.52 3.46 6.62
CA GLY A 194 -8.22 4.21 7.82
C GLY A 194 -9.07 5.48 7.94
N ALA A 195 -9.19 6.03 9.15
CA ALA A 195 -9.99 7.23 9.41
C ALA A 195 -9.32 8.56 8.97
N LYS A 196 -8.12 8.47 8.39
CA LYS A 196 -7.35 9.62 7.92
C LYS A 196 -6.65 9.23 6.63
N GLY A 197 -6.50 10.22 5.74
CA GLY A 197 -5.65 10.09 4.57
C GLY A 197 -4.16 9.95 4.91
N PRO A 198 -3.35 9.49 3.94
CA PRO A 198 -1.92 9.28 4.18
C PRO A 198 -1.21 10.62 4.44
N SER A 199 -0.21 10.59 5.33
CA SER A 199 0.70 11.72 5.46
C SER A 199 1.57 11.86 4.20
N ARG A 200 2.24 13.01 4.06
CA ARG A 200 3.17 13.21 2.95
C ARG A 200 4.27 12.13 2.95
N GLU A 201 4.83 11.84 4.12
CA GLU A 201 5.91 10.88 4.33
C GLU A 201 5.46 9.46 3.97
N VAL A 202 4.20 9.11 4.23
CA VAL A 202 3.59 7.84 3.81
C VAL A 202 3.53 7.74 2.29
N VAL A 203 2.99 8.77 1.62
CA VAL A 203 2.92 8.81 0.15
C VAL A 203 4.32 8.75 -0.46
N GLU A 204 5.27 9.47 0.12
CA GLU A 204 6.69 9.41 -0.23
C GLU A 204 7.22 7.97 -0.12
N GLY A 205 7.00 7.31 1.00
CA GLY A 205 7.44 5.93 1.25
C GLY A 205 6.89 4.90 0.26
N TRP A 206 5.72 5.15 -0.36
CA TRP A 206 5.12 4.26 -1.35
C TRP A 206 5.93 4.09 -2.63
N PHE A 207 6.81 5.05 -2.94
CA PHE A 207 7.62 4.95 -4.15
C PHE A 207 9.03 4.43 -3.85
N SER A 208 9.53 4.63 -2.63
CA SER A 208 10.90 4.25 -2.24
C SER A 208 10.99 2.86 -1.62
N GLY A 209 9.89 2.41 -1.00
CA GLY A 209 9.89 1.22 -0.16
C GLY A 209 9.60 -0.05 -0.93
N GLY A 210 8.79 0.02 -1.99
CA GLY A 210 8.26 -1.13 -2.70
C GLY A 210 9.22 -1.70 -3.74
N PHE A 211 8.97 -2.93 -4.15
CA PHE A 211 9.76 -3.56 -5.22
C PHE A 211 9.39 -2.96 -6.56
N ASN A 212 10.29 -2.99 -7.54
CA ASN A 212 10.02 -2.51 -8.90
C ASN A 212 9.33 -3.57 -9.80
N VAL A 213 9.30 -4.82 -9.34
CA VAL A 213 8.66 -5.96 -10.02
C VAL A 213 7.99 -6.87 -8.98
N LEU A 214 6.94 -7.59 -9.36
CA LEU A 214 6.34 -8.62 -8.53
C LEU A 214 7.34 -9.79 -8.37
N PRO A 215 7.71 -10.18 -7.13
CA PRO A 215 8.59 -11.34 -6.90
C PRO A 215 8.03 -12.63 -7.50
N GLU A 216 8.91 -13.52 -7.94
CA GLU A 216 8.52 -14.80 -8.56
C GLU A 216 7.64 -15.64 -7.63
N GLU A 217 7.98 -15.69 -6.34
CA GLU A 217 7.27 -16.45 -5.31
C GLU A 217 5.84 -15.91 -5.11
N ALA A 218 5.67 -14.58 -5.12
CA ALA A 218 4.35 -13.95 -5.05
C ALA A 218 3.57 -14.16 -6.37
N GLY A 219 4.25 -14.03 -7.51
CA GLY A 219 3.66 -14.21 -8.84
C GLY A 219 3.14 -15.62 -9.11
N ALA A 220 3.67 -16.63 -8.41
CA ALA A 220 3.24 -18.03 -8.50
C ALA A 220 1.97 -18.36 -7.67
N LEU A 221 1.45 -17.42 -6.89
CA LEU A 221 0.22 -17.62 -6.11
C LEU A 221 -1.04 -17.54 -6.99
N LEU A 222 -2.09 -18.24 -6.58
CA LEU A 222 -3.35 -18.35 -7.33
C LEU A 222 -4.23 -17.10 -7.18
N TYR A 223 -4.64 -16.51 -8.30
CA TYR A 223 -5.71 -15.53 -8.39
C TYR A 223 -7.08 -16.24 -8.50
N THR A 224 -7.68 -16.58 -7.36
CA THR A 224 -8.96 -17.30 -7.30
C THR A 224 -10.16 -16.37 -7.51
N LYS A 225 -11.37 -16.93 -7.71
CA LYS A 225 -12.64 -16.18 -7.82
C LYS A 225 -13.00 -15.37 -6.56
N ALA A 226 -12.34 -15.61 -5.43
CA ALA A 226 -12.52 -14.82 -4.22
C ALA A 226 -11.80 -13.47 -4.30
N HIS A 227 -10.73 -13.36 -5.10
CA HIS A 227 -9.96 -12.14 -5.23
C HIS A 227 -10.77 -11.04 -5.93
N ARG A 228 -10.54 -9.81 -5.50
CA ARG A 228 -11.00 -8.59 -6.13
C ARG A 228 -9.81 -7.67 -6.37
N CYS A 229 -9.91 -6.84 -7.40
CA CYS A 229 -9.00 -5.73 -7.60
C CYS A 229 -9.76 -4.43 -7.26
N THR A 230 -9.31 -3.72 -6.24
CA THR A 230 -9.85 -2.41 -5.87
C THR A 230 -8.79 -1.36 -6.18
N ALA A 231 -9.14 -0.37 -7.00
CA ALA A 231 -8.32 0.81 -7.22
C ALA A 231 -8.66 1.86 -6.16
N LEU A 232 -7.68 2.24 -5.35
CA LEU A 232 -7.74 3.38 -4.44
C LEU A 232 -7.09 4.58 -5.10
N ILE A 233 -7.80 5.70 -5.17
CA ILE A 233 -7.32 6.93 -5.79
C ILE A 233 -7.04 7.94 -4.68
N TYR A 234 -5.80 8.41 -4.62
CA TYR A 234 -5.38 9.49 -3.73
C TYR A 234 -5.18 10.74 -4.57
N GLU A 235 -6.07 11.71 -4.42
CA GLU A 235 -6.06 12.98 -5.14
C GLU A 235 -5.51 14.10 -4.26
N PHE A 236 -4.54 14.85 -4.76
CA PHE A 236 -3.89 15.92 -4.02
C PHE A 236 -4.00 17.25 -4.77
N LYS A 237 -4.28 18.32 -4.02
CA LYS A 237 -4.08 19.70 -4.48
C LYS A 237 -2.74 20.22 -3.97
N LYS A 238 -1.84 20.55 -4.89
CA LYS A 238 -0.57 21.20 -4.59
C LYS A 238 -0.69 22.70 -4.83
N THR A 239 -0.35 23.47 -3.81
CA THR A 239 -0.09 24.91 -3.88
C THR A 239 1.41 25.17 -3.78
N ALA A 240 1.84 26.42 -3.95
CA ALA A 240 3.24 26.81 -3.76
C ALA A 240 3.78 26.41 -2.37
N LYS A 241 2.93 26.35 -1.33
CA LYS A 241 3.35 26.11 0.05
C LYS A 241 3.19 24.66 0.50
N GLN A 242 2.12 23.98 0.08
CA GLN A 242 1.75 22.68 0.63
C GLN A 242 1.00 21.80 -0.37
N ALA A 243 1.04 20.49 -0.16
CA ALA A 243 0.15 19.52 -0.81
C ALA A 243 -0.91 19.09 0.21
N THR A 244 -2.16 19.05 -0.19
CA THR A 244 -3.28 18.60 0.64
C THR A 244 -4.06 17.52 -0.09
N LEU A 245 -4.33 16.41 0.57
CA LEU A 245 -5.24 15.39 0.06
C LEU A 245 -6.66 15.95 -0.03
N ILE A 246 -7.40 15.54 -1.05
CA ILE A 246 -8.77 15.96 -1.32
C ILE A 246 -9.70 14.80 -0.94
N ILE A 247 -10.49 14.97 0.12
CA ILE A 247 -11.50 13.99 0.55
C ILE A 247 -12.83 14.73 0.79
N PRO A 248 -13.96 14.27 0.21
CA PRO A 248 -14.02 13.28 -0.87
C PRO A 248 -13.33 13.83 -2.13
N GLY A 249 -12.93 12.94 -3.04
CA GLY A 249 -12.31 13.29 -4.33
C GLY A 249 -13.22 14.16 -5.20
N SER A 250 -12.62 14.87 -6.16
CA SER A 250 -13.37 15.79 -7.04
C SER A 250 -14.25 15.06 -8.06
N ILE A 251 -13.90 13.82 -8.38
CA ILE A 251 -14.62 12.90 -9.27
C ILE A 251 -14.58 11.47 -8.71
N THR A 252 -15.44 10.59 -9.23
CA THR A 252 -15.51 9.18 -8.78
C THR A 252 -14.26 8.38 -9.16
N GLY A 253 -14.05 7.24 -8.51
CA GLY A 253 -12.94 6.33 -8.81
C GLY A 253 -12.96 5.87 -10.27
N LYS A 254 -14.13 5.41 -10.75
CA LYS A 254 -14.33 5.12 -12.18
C LYS A 254 -13.98 6.29 -13.09
N ALA A 255 -14.43 7.51 -12.76
CA ALA A 255 -14.15 8.68 -13.60
C ALA A 255 -12.63 8.96 -13.67
N HIS A 256 -11.89 8.82 -12.57
CA HIS A 256 -10.42 8.89 -12.60
C HIS A 256 -9.81 7.86 -13.57
N LEU A 257 -10.28 6.61 -13.52
CA LEU A 257 -9.80 5.53 -14.38
C LEU A 257 -10.20 5.70 -15.85
N GLU A 258 -11.35 6.29 -16.13
CA GLU A 258 -11.78 6.62 -17.50
C GLU A 258 -10.94 7.78 -18.06
N ARG A 259 -10.73 8.85 -17.28
CA ARG A 259 -9.94 10.01 -17.71
C ARG A 259 -8.45 9.69 -17.85
N SER A 260 -7.91 8.73 -17.10
CA SER A 260 -6.57 8.18 -17.30
C SER A 260 -6.45 7.22 -18.49
N ARG A 261 -7.60 6.88 -19.12
CA ARG A 261 -7.80 5.81 -20.11
C ARG A 261 -7.61 4.38 -19.59
N LEU A 262 -7.20 4.17 -18.33
CA LEU A 262 -6.97 2.83 -17.77
C LEU A 262 -8.22 1.95 -17.87
N TRP A 263 -9.40 2.49 -17.58
CA TRP A 263 -10.66 1.75 -17.67
C TRP A 263 -10.88 1.15 -19.07
N SER A 264 -10.77 1.99 -20.10
CA SER A 264 -10.98 1.59 -21.50
C SER A 264 -9.91 0.63 -22.04
N VAL A 265 -8.74 0.63 -21.43
CA VAL A 265 -7.58 -0.19 -21.83
C VAL A 265 -7.67 -1.57 -21.16
N LEU A 266 -8.10 -1.63 -19.89
CA LEU A 266 -8.35 -2.87 -19.15
C LEU A 266 -9.58 -3.64 -19.67
N GLN A 267 -10.59 -2.94 -20.19
CA GLN A 267 -11.81 -3.57 -20.70
C GLN A 267 -11.58 -4.43 -21.97
N ARG A 268 -10.44 -4.27 -22.66
CA ARG A 268 -10.16 -4.90 -23.97
C ARG A 268 -9.42 -6.23 -23.82
#